data_AF-A0A523MGJ5-F1
#
_entry.id   AF-A0A523MGJ5-F1
#
_cell.length_a   1.000
_cell.length_b   1.000
_cell.length_c   1.000
_cell.angle_alpha   90.00
_cell.angle_beta   90.00
_cell.angle_gamma   90.00
#
_symmetry.space_group_name_H-M   'P 1'
#
loop_
_entity.id
_entity.type
_entity.pdbx_description
1 polymer ?
#
loop_
_entity_poly.entity_id
_entity_poly.type
_entity_poly.pdbx_seq_one_letter_code
_entity_poly.pdbx_strand_id
1 'polypeptide(L)' 'MRRLSLAAVLAVGCSMWLGAQEDASEDGGSTDGRIVTLIAIDGAIGPATADFLTRGIATAAANNAALVVIEMD' A
#
# COMPACT_ATOMS: atom_id res chain seq x y z
N MET A 1 -15.02 11.67 51.50
CA MET A 1 -15.39 10.55 50.61
C MET A 1 -16.11 10.98 49.31
N ARG A 2 -16.82 12.13 49.25
CA ARG A 2 -17.50 12.62 48.02
C ARG A 2 -16.57 13.07 46.87
N ARG A 3 -15.29 13.34 47.15
CA ARG A 3 -14.30 13.79 46.14
C ARG A 3 -13.72 12.62 45.33
N LEU A 4 -13.80 11.39 45.83
CA LEU A 4 -13.34 10.20 45.11
C LEU A 4 -14.32 9.80 43.99
N SER A 5 -15.62 10.03 44.20
CA SER A 5 -16.67 9.68 43.24
C SER A 5 -16.59 10.47 41.93
N LEU A 6 -16.07 11.72 41.98
CA LEU A 6 -15.98 12.59 40.80
C LEU A 6 -14.85 12.17 39.84
N ALA A 7 -13.74 11.64 40.38
CA ALA A 7 -12.60 11.20 39.59
C ALA A 7 -12.91 9.93 38.78
N ALA A 8 -13.73 9.03 39.34
CA ALA A 8 -14.11 7.78 38.68
C ALA A 8 -15.01 7.99 37.45
N VAL A 9 -15.95 8.94 37.52
CA VAL A 9 -16.86 9.25 36.40
C VAL A 9 -16.11 9.92 35.24
N LEU A 10 -15.12 10.77 35.55
CA LEU A 10 -14.33 11.46 34.53
C LEU A 10 -13.37 10.51 33.79
N ALA A 11 -12.83 9.51 34.49
CA ALA A 11 -11.97 8.49 33.87
C ALA A 11 -12.74 7.61 32.86
N VAL A 12 -13.98 7.21 33.20
CA VAL A 12 -14.83 6.40 32.30
C VAL A 12 -15.29 7.21 31.07
N GLY A 13 -15.60 8.50 31.23
CA GLY A 13 -15.94 9.38 30.12
C GLY A 13 -14.80 9.56 29.11
N CYS A 14 -13.54 9.62 29.59
CA CYS A 14 -12.36 9.71 28.74
C CYS A 14 -12.12 8.45 27.90
N SER A 15 -12.40 7.26 28.45
CA SER A 15 -12.27 5.98 27.72
C SER A 15 -13.25 5.88 26.57
N MET A 16 -14.46 6.44 26.74
CA MET A 16 -15.55 6.34 25.77
C MET A 16 -15.38 7.31 24.59
N TRP A 17 -14.64 8.42 24.79
CA TRP A 17 -14.33 9.35 23.72
C TRP A 17 -13.14 8.88 22.86
N LEU A 18 -12.23 8.08 23.43
CA LEU A 18 -11.07 7.54 22.71
C LEU A 18 -11.41 6.32 21.84
N GLY A 19 -12.45 5.55 22.20
CA GLY A 19 -12.91 4.41 21.40
C GLY A 19 -13.72 4.80 20.14
N ALA A 20 -14.14 6.05 20.01
CA ALA A 20 -14.94 6.51 18.86
C ALA A 20 -14.08 6.93 17.64
N GLN A 21 -12.74 6.93 17.77
CA GLN A 21 -11.85 6.86 16.62
C GLN A 21 -11.66 5.38 16.23
N GLU A 22 -12.75 4.72 15.84
CA GLU A 22 -12.65 3.59 14.94
C GLU A 22 -12.20 4.16 13.61
N ASP A 23 -10.90 4.00 13.33
CA ASP A 23 -10.27 4.24 12.04
C ASP A 23 -11.23 3.77 10.94
N ALA A 24 -11.63 4.72 10.10
CA ALA A 24 -12.24 4.43 8.82
C ALA A 24 -11.24 3.58 8.05
N SER A 25 -11.37 2.26 8.24
CA SER A 25 -10.63 1.26 7.49
C SER A 25 -11.21 1.33 6.09
N GLU A 26 -10.66 2.24 5.30
CA GLU A 26 -10.72 2.15 3.85
C GLU A 26 -10.18 0.77 3.51
N ASP A 27 -11.05 -0.06 2.92
CA ASP A 27 -10.72 -1.37 2.35
C ASP A 27 -9.82 -1.16 1.11
N GLY A 28 -8.65 -0.56 1.32
CA GLY A 28 -7.56 -0.50 0.38
C GLY A 28 -6.73 -1.75 0.58
N GLY A 29 -7.15 -2.83 -0.09
CA GLY A 29 -6.62 -4.18 0.06
C GLY A 29 -5.12 -4.21 0.39
N SER A 30 -4.78 -4.92 1.46
CA SER A 30 -3.43 -5.04 2.03
C SER A 30 -2.37 -5.22 0.96
N THR A 31 -1.83 -4.11 0.47
CA THR A 31 -0.64 -4.10 -0.34
C THR A 31 0.50 -4.24 0.66
N ASP A 32 0.72 -5.48 1.09
CA ASP A 32 2.05 -5.90 1.52
C ASP A 32 3.02 -5.31 0.50
N GLY A 33 3.89 -4.39 0.94
CA GLY A 33 4.57 -3.34 0.16
C GLY A 33 5.53 -3.85 -0.90
N ARG A 34 5.04 -4.69 -1.80
CA ARG A 34 5.77 -5.40 -2.83
C ARG A 34 5.86 -4.51 -4.06
N ILE A 35 7.07 -4.39 -4.58
CA ILE A 35 7.37 -3.58 -5.76
C ILE A 35 6.77 -4.27 -6.99
N VAL A 36 6.02 -3.52 -7.79
CA VAL A 36 5.53 -3.94 -9.11
C VAL A 36 6.18 -3.05 -10.16
N THR A 37 6.72 -3.63 -11.21
CA THR A 37 7.32 -2.89 -12.33
C THR A 37 6.38 -2.93 -13.53
N LEU A 38 5.99 -1.76 -14.03
CA LEU A 38 5.26 -1.61 -15.28
C LEU A 38 6.24 -1.33 -16.43
N ILE A 39 6.15 -2.09 -17.51
CA ILE A 39 6.84 -1.82 -18.77
C ILE A 39 5.77 -1.54 -19.82
N ALA A 40 5.64 -0.27 -20.21
CA ALA A 40 4.74 0.14 -21.28
C ALA A 40 5.44 0.02 -22.63
N ILE A 41 4.79 -0.64 -23.59
CA ILE A 41 5.25 -0.78 -24.97
C ILE A 41 4.20 -0.15 -25.87
N ASP A 42 4.62 0.83 -26.66
CA ASP A 42 3.81 1.49 -27.66
C ASP A 42 4.37 1.18 -29.05
N GLY A 43 3.49 0.82 -29.98
CA GLY A 43 3.81 0.72 -31.39
C GLY A 43 4.51 -0.58 -31.80
N ALA A 44 5.31 -0.50 -32.86
CA ALA A 44 5.81 -1.69 -33.55
C ALA A 44 6.80 -2.51 -32.71
N ILE A 45 6.58 -3.82 -32.66
CA ILE A 45 7.46 -4.77 -31.98
C ILE A 45 8.60 -5.18 -32.90
N GLY A 46 9.83 -4.92 -32.46
CA GLY A 46 11.03 -5.29 -33.20
C GLY A 46 12.22 -5.65 -32.30
N PRO A 47 13.42 -5.82 -32.88
CA PRO A 47 14.63 -6.17 -32.14
C PRO A 47 14.94 -5.20 -30.99
N ALA A 48 14.64 -3.91 -31.17
CA ALA A 48 14.82 -2.89 -30.14
C ALA A 48 13.88 -3.09 -28.95
N THR A 49 12.61 -3.42 -29.20
CA THR A 49 11.63 -3.71 -28.15
C THR A 49 12.01 -4.96 -27.36
N ALA A 50 12.53 -5.99 -28.03
CA ALA A 50 13.01 -7.20 -27.37
C ALA A 50 14.20 -6.94 -26.44
N ASP A 51 15.17 -6.12 -26.87
CA ASP A 51 16.28 -5.69 -26.02
C ASP A 51 15.80 -4.86 -24.83
N PHE A 52 14.90 -3.90 -25.07
CA PHE A 52 14.29 -3.09 -24.02
C PHE A 52 13.59 -3.94 -22.97
N LEU A 53 12.78 -4.91 -23.39
CA LEU A 53 12.06 -5.81 -22.50
C LEU A 53 13.02 -6.66 -21.67
N THR A 54 14.07 -7.18 -22.29
CA THR A 54 15.09 -8.00 -21.62
C THR A 54 15.80 -7.19 -20.53
N ARG A 55 16.21 -5.96 -20.84
CA ARG A 55 16.84 -5.07 -19.85
C ARG A 55 15.86 -4.64 -18.76
N GLY A 56 14.62 -4.32 -19.12
CA GLY A 56 13.58 -3.93 -18.17
C GLY A 56 13.27 -5.03 -17.15
N ILE A 57 13.18 -6.28 -17.60
CA ILE A 57 12.99 -7.43 -16.70
C ILE A 57 14.20 -7.64 -15.79
N ALA A 58 15.42 -7.53 -16.32
CA ALA A 58 16.64 -7.62 -15.51
C ALA A 58 16.68 -6.54 -14.41
N THR A 59 16.28 -5.30 -14.75
CA THR A 59 16.17 -4.21 -13.78
C THR A 59 15.08 -4.47 -12.74
N ALA A 60 13.92 -4.99 -13.14
CA ALA A 60 12.84 -5.36 -12.22
C ALA A 60 13.29 -6.43 -11.22
N ALA A 61 14.02 -7.45 -11.69
CA ALA A 61 14.60 -8.48 -10.84
C ALA A 61 15.64 -7.91 -9.86
N ALA A 62 16.53 -7.03 -10.33
CA ALA A 62 17.51 -6.37 -9.46
C ALA A 62 16.85 -5.52 -8.36
N ASN A 63 15.67 -4.96 -8.64
CA ASN A 63 14.88 -4.17 -7.70
C ASN A 63 13.94 -5.03 -6.81
N ASN A 64 14.03 -6.36 -6.86
CA ASN A 64 13.15 -7.28 -6.14
C ASN A 64 11.66 -7.02 -6.42
N ALA A 65 11.32 -6.69 -7.67
CA ALA A 65 9.93 -6.59 -8.08
C ALA A 65 9.26 -7.97 -7.94
N ALA A 66 8.12 -8.01 -7.27
CA ALA A 66 7.32 -9.22 -7.12
C ALA A 66 6.53 -9.56 -8.40
N LEU A 67 6.29 -8.56 -9.24
CA LEU A 67 5.54 -8.69 -10.49
C LEU A 67 6.06 -7.69 -11.51
N VAL A 68 6.15 -8.15 -12.77
CA VAL A 68 6.31 -7.28 -13.94
C VAL A 68 5.00 -7.31 -14.71
N VAL A 69 4.43 -6.13 -14.96
CA VAL A 69 3.27 -5.95 -15.82
C VAL A 69 3.76 -5.35 -17.13
N ILE A 70 3.38 -5.95 -18.25
CA ILE A 70 3.65 -5.41 -19.57
C ILE A 70 2.34 -4.84 -20.10
N GLU A 71 2.31 -3.54 -20.29
CA GLU A 71 1.21 -2.84 -20.96
C GLU A 71 1.56 -2.69 -22.43
N MET A 72 0.60 -3.01 -23.30
CA MET A 72 0.77 -2.97 -24.75
C MET A 72 -0.41 -2.21 -25.37
N ASP A 73 -0.09 -1.24 -26.24
CA ASP A 73 -1.05 -0.50 -27.08
C ASP A 73 -0.90 -0.88 -28.56
#